data_AF-I3VYA1-F1
#
_entry.id   AF-I3VYA1-F1
#
_cell.length_a   1.000
_cell.length_b   1.000
_cell.length_c   1.000
_cell.angle_alpha   90.00
_cell.angle_beta   90.00
_cell.angle_gamma   90.00
#
_symmetry.space_group_name_H-M   'P 1'
#
loop_
_entity.id
_entity.type
_entity.pdbx_description
1 polymer ?
#
loop_
_entity_poly.entity_id
_entity_poly.type
_entity_poly.pdbx_seq_one_letter_code
_entity_poly.pdbx_strand_id
1 'polypeptide(L)' 'MNREKEISEIMDFVERYKESMASQMVVSRILGDKGAKVNEETIDKFKNRIVNAADDDLEACYYIIK' A
#
# COMPACT_ATOMS: atom_id res chain seq x y z
N MET A 1 -2.38 13.60 -11.84
CA MET A 1 -2.65 12.36 -11.07
C MET A 1 -3.62 12.72 -9.94
N ASN A 2 -4.65 11.91 -9.71
CA ASN A 2 -5.62 12.17 -8.64
C ASN A 2 -5.23 11.31 -7.43
N ARG A 3 -4.60 11.94 -6.44
CA ARG A 3 -4.05 11.28 -5.24
C ARG A 3 -5.06 10.39 -4.53
N GLU A 4 -6.30 10.86 -4.36
CA GLU A 4 -7.34 10.08 -3.68
C GLU A 4 -7.69 8.81 -4.45
N LYS A 5 -7.73 8.90 -5.79
CA LYS A 5 -7.97 7.76 -6.66
C LYS A 5 -6.82 6.75 -6.59
N GLU A 6 -5.58 7.21 -6.57
CA GLU A 6 -4.41 6.34 -6.46
C GLU A 6 -4.38 5.61 -5.12
N ILE A 7 -4.63 6.34 -4.03
CA ILE A 7 -4.74 5.75 -2.70
C ILE A 7 -5.83 4.67 -2.68
N SER A 8 -7.01 4.94 -3.25
CA SER A 8 -8.10 3.96 -3.33
C SER A 8 -7.69 2.71 -4.11
N GLU A 9 -7.09 2.88 -5.30
CA GLU A 9 -6.67 1.74 -6.12
C GLU A 9 -5.58 0.90 -5.43
N ILE A 10 -4.67 1.55 -4.70
CA ILE A 10 -3.64 0.85 -3.91
C ILE A 10 -4.28 0.08 -2.75
N MET A 11 -5.18 0.71 -1.99
CA MET A 11 -5.88 0.03 -0.89
C MET A 11 -6.65 -1.20 -1.40
N ASP A 12 -7.42 -1.04 -2.48
CA ASP A 12 -8.22 -2.12 -3.07
C ASP A 12 -7.34 -3.28 -3.56
N PHE A 13 -6.18 -2.97 -4.16
CA PHE A 13 -5.23 -3.97 -4.60
C PHE A 13 -4.67 -4.78 -3.42
N VAL A 14 -4.21 -4.09 -2.36
CA VAL A 14 -3.63 -4.74 -1.18
C VAL A 14 -4.64 -5.64 -0.48
N GLU A 15 -5.89 -5.20 -0.36
CA GLU A 15 -6.96 -6.01 0.25
C GLU A 15 -7.32 -7.24 -0.58
N ARG A 16 -7.35 -7.10 -1.90
CA ARG A 16 -7.72 -8.19 -2.81
C ARG A 16 -6.62 -9.23 -2.95
N TYR A 17 -5.35 -8.81 -2.92
CA TYR A 17 -4.20 -9.65 -3.22
C TYR A 17 -3.21 -9.73 -2.05
N LYS A 18 -3.71 -9.99 -0.84
CA LYS A 18 -2.92 -9.98 0.41
C LYS A 18 -1.64 -10.82 0.36
N GLU A 19 -1.69 -11.98 -0.30
CA GLU A 19 -0.55 -12.90 -0.37
C GLU A 19 0.47 -12.54 -1.45
N SER A 20 0.15 -11.59 -2.34
CA SER A 20 1.03 -11.22 -3.43
C SER A 20 2.28 -10.48 -2.94
N MET A 21 3.40 -10.70 -3.64
CA MET A 21 4.65 -9.98 -3.39
C MET A 21 4.48 -8.47 -3.57
N ALA A 22 3.65 -8.04 -4.53
CA ALA A 22 3.32 -6.64 -4.77
C ALA A 22 2.66 -6.00 -3.55
N SER A 23 1.66 -6.66 -2.95
CA SER A 23 1.01 -6.17 -1.71
C SER A 23 1.99 -6.10 -0.54
N GLN A 24 2.87 -7.09 -0.39
CA GLN A 24 3.92 -7.06 0.62
C GLN A 24 4.87 -5.87 0.41
N MET A 25 5.31 -5.62 -0.83
CA MET A 25 6.20 -4.50 -1.15
C MET A 25 5.54 -3.13 -0.86
N VAL A 26 4.29 -2.95 -1.26
CA VAL A 26 3.51 -1.73 -1.01
C VAL A 26 3.37 -1.47 0.49
N VAL A 27 2.95 -2.49 1.25
CA VAL A 27 2.78 -2.39 2.69
C VAL A 27 4.11 -2.11 3.39
N SER A 28 5.16 -2.86 3.05
CA SER A 28 6.51 -2.66 3.59
C SER A 28 7.03 -1.26 3.33
N ARG A 29 6.74 -0.67 2.16
CA ARG A 29 7.18 0.68 1.83
C ARG A 29 6.48 1.73 2.69
N ILE A 30 5.16 1.64 2.83
CA ILE A 30 4.38 2.61 3.59
C ILE A 30 4.61 2.49 5.11
N LEU A 31 4.78 1.26 5.61
CA LEU A 31 4.96 1.01 7.05
C LEU A 31 6.43 0.99 7.49
N GLY A 32 7.38 0.89 6.55
CA GLY A 32 8.81 0.77 6.84
C GLY A 32 9.24 -0.61 7.37
N ASP A 33 8.36 -1.61 7.32
CA ASP A 33 8.61 -2.96 7.85
C ASP A 33 8.86 -3.97 6.72
N LYS A 34 10.13 -4.31 6.52
CA LYS A 34 10.58 -5.24 5.47
C LYS A 34 10.28 -6.69 5.90
N GLY A 35 9.13 -7.20 5.49
CA GLY A 35 8.70 -8.58 5.79
C GLY A 35 7.35 -8.70 6.50
N ALA A 36 6.63 -7.59 6.66
CA ALA A 36 5.27 -7.61 7.20
C ALA A 36 4.37 -8.54 6.36
N LYS A 37 3.73 -9.50 7.03
CA LYS A 37 2.63 -10.27 6.43
C LYS A 37 1.42 -9.36 6.29
N VAL A 38 0.80 -9.36 5.12
CA VAL A 38 -0.42 -8.57 4.87
C VAL A 38 -1.63 -9.28 5.53
N ASN A 39 -1.79 -9.08 6.83
CA ASN A 39 -2.96 -9.50 7.60
C ASN A 39 -3.85 -8.29 7.92
N GLU A 40 -4.99 -8.52 8.59
CA GLU A 40 -5.97 -7.45 8.88
C GLU A 40 -5.37 -6.31 9.71
N GLU A 41 -4.61 -6.62 10.76
CA GLU A 41 -3.94 -5.60 11.58
C GLU A 41 -2.98 -4.72 10.74
N THR A 42 -2.23 -5.36 9.84
CA THR A 42 -1.27 -4.68 8.97
C THR A 42 -1.99 -3.82 7.93
N ILE A 43 -3.11 -4.31 7.38
CA ILE A 43 -3.96 -3.56 6.45
C ILE A 43 -4.52 -2.32 7.14
N ASP A 44 -4.99 -2.42 8.38
CA ASP A 44 -5.53 -1.27 9.10
C ASP A 44 -4.46 -0.21 9.37
N LYS A 45 -3.24 -0.62 9.77
CA LYS A 45 -2.11 0.31 9.91
C LYS A 45 -1.76 0.96 8.57
N PHE A 46 -1.72 0.16 7.52
CA PHE A 46 -1.44 0.61 6.16
C PHE A 46 -2.44 1.67 5.70
N LYS A 47 -3.74 1.42 5.87
CA LYS A 47 -4.81 2.36 5.50
C LYS A 47 -4.67 3.72 6.18
N ASN A 48 -4.34 3.72 7.47
CA ASN A 48 -4.15 4.96 8.22
C ASN A 48 -2.90 5.73 7.76
N ARG A 49 -1.85 5.02 7.33
CA ARG A 49 -0.56 5.62 6.97
C ARG A 49 -0.52 6.13 5.53
N ILE A 50 -1.08 5.39 4.58
CA ILE A 50 -1.02 5.72 3.15
C ILE A 50 -1.68 7.05 2.80
N VAL A 51 -2.73 7.46 3.55
CA VAL A 51 -3.41 8.75 3.36
C VAL A 51 -2.44 9.93 3.49
N ASN A 52 -1.43 9.80 4.35
CA ASN A 52 -0.44 10.83 4.65
C ASN A 52 0.95 10.52 4.04
N ALA A 53 1.04 9.54 3.14
CA ALA A 53 2.30 9.18 2.51
C ALA A 53 2.81 10.32 1.59
N ALA A 54 4.14 10.44 1.46
CA ALA A 54 4.74 11.36 0.51
C ALA A 54 4.32 11.00 -0.92
N ASP A 55 4.24 11.99 -1.81
CA ASP A 55 3.83 11.76 -3.21
C ASP A 55 4.76 10.74 -3.91
N ASP A 56 6.07 10.82 -3.69
CA ASP A 56 7.05 9.88 -4.25
C ASP A 56 6.82 8.43 -3.82
N ASP A 57 6.35 8.23 -2.58
CA ASP A 57 6.03 6.90 -2.07
C ASP A 57 4.71 6.37 -2.65
N LEU A 58 3.72 7.25 -2.83
CA LEU A 58 2.46 6.90 -3.46
C LEU A 58 2.63 6.56 -4.93
N GLU A 59 3.34 7.40 -5.68
CA GLU A 59 3.61 7.17 -7.09
C GLU A 59 4.28 5.81 -7.29
N ALA A 60 5.29 5.50 -6.48
CA ALA A 60 5.98 4.25 -6.61
C ALA A 60 5.17 3.04 -6.11
N CYS A 61 4.30 3.19 -5.11
CA CYS A 61 3.30 2.17 -4.77
C CYS A 61 2.32 1.94 -5.92
N TYR A 62 1.91 3.01 -6.61
CA TYR A 62 1.03 2.94 -7.77
C TYR A 62 1.68 2.18 -8.92
N TYR A 63 2.96 2.43 -9.21
CA TYR A 63 3.71 1.66 -10.21
C TYR A 63 3.87 0.17 -9.86
N ILE A 64 3.91 -0.20 -8.57
CA ILE A 64 4.03 -1.61 -8.17
C ILE A 64 2.76 -2.41 -8.50
N ILE A 65 1.59 -1.77 -8.46
CA ILE A 65 0.29 -2.43 -8.64
C ILE A 65 -0.28 -2.32 -10.06
N LYS A 66 0.41 -1.61 -10.96
CA LYS A 66 0.05 -1.45 -12.37
C LYS A 66 0.85 -2.41 -13.24
#